data_AF-A0A0S7ZJU9-F1
#
_entry.id   AF-A0A0S7ZJU9-F1
#
_cell.length_a   1.000
_cell.length_b   1.000
_cell.length_c   1.000
_cell.angle_alpha   90.00
_cell.angle_beta   90.00
_cell.angle_gamma   90.00
#
_symmetry.space_group_name_H-M   'P 1'
#
loop_
_entity.id
_entity.type
_entity.pdbx_description
1 polymer ?
#
loop_
_entity_poly.entity_id
_entity_poly.type
_entity_poly.pdbx_seq_one_letter_code
_entity_poly.pdbx_strand_id
1 'polypeptide(L)'
;MRRDIETVMVGLVLALLPLVSAGCYHSIVDTGLEPGPTAYHEGWETAWLGGLVPARVDARGACGGPWARVETQQSFLNGLVSFLTLGIYAPHEVEIVCAAGAVEENSGT
;
A
#
# COMPACT_ATOMS: atom_id res chain seq x y z
N MET A 1 -15.73 -40.90 -12.44
CA MET A 1 -15.02 -40.13 -13.50
C MET A 1 -15.32 -38.63 -13.47
N ARG A 2 -16.57 -38.14 -13.59
CA ARG A 2 -16.87 -36.69 -13.42
C ARG A 2 -16.59 -36.16 -11.99
N ARG A 3 -16.99 -36.89 -10.95
CA ARG A 3 -16.76 -36.51 -9.53
C ARG A 3 -15.28 -36.47 -9.16
N ASP A 4 -14.49 -37.36 -9.74
CA ASP A 4 -13.06 -37.49 -9.51
C ASP A 4 -12.32 -36.28 -10.12
N ILE A 5 -12.73 -35.83 -11.30
CA ILE A 5 -12.25 -34.60 -11.95
C ILE A 5 -12.65 -33.35 -11.16
N GLU A 6 -13.89 -33.27 -10.66
CA GLU A 6 -14.34 -32.16 -9.80
C GLU A 6 -13.53 -32.07 -8.50
N THR A 7 -13.26 -33.21 -7.86
CA THR A 7 -12.48 -33.25 -6.60
C THR A 7 -11.02 -32.83 -6.82
N VAL A 8 -10.41 -33.27 -7.93
CA VAL A 8 -9.04 -32.87 -8.32
C VAL A 8 -8.99 -31.38 -8.66
N MET A 9 -9.98 -30.86 -9.38
CA MET A 9 -10.05 -29.45 -9.74
C MET A 9 -10.28 -28.55 -8.52
N VAL A 10 -11.19 -28.92 -7.61
CA VAL A 10 -11.39 -28.19 -6.34
C VAL A 10 -10.13 -28.21 -5.48
N GLY A 11 -9.45 -29.36 -5.39
CA GLY A 11 -8.17 -29.47 -4.69
C GLY A 11 -7.08 -28.58 -5.28
N LEU A 12 -6.98 -28.54 -6.61
CA LEU A 12 -6.02 -27.68 -7.33
C LEU A 12 -6.32 -26.18 -7.11
N VAL A 13 -7.59 -25.79 -7.20
CA VAL A 13 -8.01 -24.39 -6.99
C VAL A 13 -7.71 -23.94 -5.56
N LEU A 14 -8.03 -24.75 -4.55
CA LEU A 14 -7.73 -24.43 -3.14
C LEU A 14 -6.22 -24.32 -2.88
N ALA A 15 -5.40 -25.14 -3.55
CA ALA A 15 -3.94 -25.08 -3.41
C ALA A 15 -3.31 -23.87 -4.13
N LEU A 16 -3.87 -23.44 -5.27
CA LEU A 16 -3.35 -22.32 -6.07
C LEU A 16 -3.89 -20.95 -5.64
N LEU A 17 -5.06 -20.90 -5.02
CA LEU A 17 -5.69 -19.66 -4.54
C LEU A 17 -4.76 -18.78 -3.67
N PRO A 18 -4.06 -19.31 -2.65
CA PRO A 18 -3.18 -18.48 -1.83
C PRO A 18 -1.99 -17.91 -2.63
N LEU A 19 -1.49 -18.67 -3.61
CA LEU A 19 -0.35 -18.27 -4.45
C LEU A 19 -0.65 -17.04 -5.31
N VAL A 20 -1.91 -16.89 -5.75
CA VAL A 20 -2.34 -15.75 -6.56
C VAL A 20 -2.70 -14.53 -5.69
N SER A 21 -3.09 -14.76 -4.42
CA SER A 21 -3.46 -13.68 -3.50
C SER A 21 -2.27 -12.98 -2.81
N ALA A 22 -1.08 -13.59 -2.79
CA ALA A 22 0.12 -13.01 -2.21
C ALA A 22 0.85 -12.11 -3.23
N GLY A 23 0.18 -11.06 -3.71
CA GLY A 23 0.88 -10.00 -4.43
C GLY A 23 1.69 -9.18 -3.44
N CYS A 24 3.02 -9.20 -3.52
CA CYS A 24 3.86 -8.22 -2.82
C CYS A 24 3.66 -6.85 -3.49
N TYR A 25 2.68 -6.08 -3.01
CA TYR A 25 2.44 -4.72 -3.50
C TYR A 25 3.24 -3.73 -2.66
N HIS A 26 4.42 -3.38 -3.17
CA HIS A 26 5.28 -2.33 -2.64
C HIS A 26 5.57 -1.35 -3.78
N SER A 27 5.13 -0.11 -3.63
CA SER A 27 5.44 0.98 -4.54
C SER A 27 6.37 1.96 -3.84
N ILE A 28 7.47 2.32 -4.49
CA ILE A 28 8.38 3.36 -4.01
C ILE A 28 8.44 4.44 -5.09
N VAL A 29 8.11 5.67 -4.71
CA VAL A 29 8.22 6.85 -5.57
C VAL A 29 9.31 7.72 -4.98
N ASP A 30 10.40 7.92 -5.72
CA ASP A 30 11.55 8.72 -5.31
C ASP A 30 11.69 9.93 -6.25
N THR A 31 11.94 11.12 -5.69
CA THR A 31 12.10 12.37 -6.45
C THR A 31 13.55 12.65 -6.84
N GLY A 32 14.50 11.85 -6.35
CA GLY A 32 15.94 12.06 -6.52
C GLY A 32 16.50 13.16 -5.62
N LEU A 33 15.70 13.72 -4.71
CA LEU A 33 16.17 14.62 -3.67
C LEU A 33 16.85 13.83 -2.55
N GLU A 34 17.87 14.43 -1.92
CA GLU A 34 18.57 13.77 -0.81
C GLU A 34 17.60 13.53 0.35
N PRO A 35 17.43 12.29 0.85
CA PRO A 35 16.51 11.99 1.94
C PRO A 35 17.00 12.62 3.25
N GLY A 36 16.09 13.31 3.93
CA GLY A 36 16.30 13.87 5.26
C GLY A 36 16.16 12.82 6.38
N PRO A 37 16.45 13.19 7.63
CA PRO A 37 16.35 12.27 8.77
C PRO A 37 14.92 11.98 9.22
N THR A 38 13.93 12.71 8.71
CA THR A 38 12.52 12.59 9.11
C THR A 38 11.75 11.71 8.12
N ALA A 39 11.29 10.57 8.63
CA ALA A 39 10.30 9.72 7.98
C ALA A 39 8.98 9.82 8.75
N TYR A 40 7.90 10.17 8.06
CA TYR A 40 6.54 10.19 8.59
C TYR A 40 5.82 8.93 8.11
N HIS A 41 5.35 8.13 9.05
CA HIS A 41 4.42 7.06 8.74
C HIS A 41 3.01 7.62 8.79
N GLU A 42 2.39 7.71 7.62
CA GLU A 42 0.97 7.97 7.49
C GLU A 42 0.25 6.62 7.57
N GLY A 43 -0.88 6.58 8.28
CA GLY A 43 -1.58 5.35 8.58
C GLY A 43 -2.22 4.69 7.36
N TRP A 44 -3.33 3.98 7.58
CA TRP A 44 -4.02 3.28 6.49
C TRP A 44 -4.68 4.26 5.52
N GLU A 45 -4.05 4.39 4.37
CA GLU A 45 -4.54 5.14 3.23
C GLU A 45 -5.33 4.22 2.30
N THR A 46 -6.52 4.64 1.92
CA THR A 46 -7.52 3.73 1.36
C THR A 46 -7.64 3.92 -0.14
N ALA A 47 -7.31 2.88 -0.89
CA ALA A 47 -7.67 2.76 -2.29
C ALA A 47 -9.04 2.08 -2.41
N TRP A 48 -9.82 2.45 -3.42
CA TRP A 48 -11.14 1.85 -3.65
C TRP A 48 -11.18 1.06 -4.94
N LEU A 49 -12.05 0.05 -4.95
CA LEU A 49 -12.32 -0.77 -6.13
C LEU A 49 -11.03 -1.39 -6.70
N GLY A 50 -10.22 -1.97 -5.83
CA GLY A 50 -8.96 -2.63 -6.19
C GLY A 50 -7.89 -1.68 -6.74
N GLY A 51 -7.94 -0.39 -6.40
CA GLY A 51 -6.98 0.61 -6.86
C GLY A 51 -7.45 1.46 -8.04
N LEU A 52 -8.70 1.28 -8.51
CA LEU A 52 -9.28 2.16 -9.54
C LEU A 52 -9.40 3.60 -9.05
N VAL A 53 -9.73 3.77 -7.76
CA VAL A 53 -9.63 5.05 -7.08
C VAL A 53 -8.39 5.01 -6.20
N PRO A 54 -7.34 5.77 -6.54
CA PRO A 54 -6.11 5.77 -5.77
C PRO A 54 -6.33 6.48 -4.42
N ALA A 55 -5.60 6.03 -3.41
CA ALA A 55 -5.49 6.78 -2.16
C ALA A 55 -4.80 8.14 -2.43
N ARG A 56 -5.17 9.16 -1.65
CA ARG A 56 -4.66 10.52 -1.81
C ARG A 56 -3.73 10.85 -0.65
N VAL A 57 -2.43 10.88 -0.95
CA VAL A 57 -1.40 11.23 0.03
C VAL A 57 -0.86 12.63 -0.30
N ASP A 58 -0.87 13.53 0.68
CA ASP A 58 -0.25 14.85 0.55
C ASP A 58 1.12 14.89 1.22
N ALA A 59 2.11 14.27 0.56
CA ALA A 59 3.49 14.22 1.04
C ALA A 59 4.12 15.62 1.21
N ARG A 60 3.68 16.61 0.42
CA ARG A 60 4.16 17.99 0.53
C ARG A 60 3.60 18.67 1.77
N GLY A 61 2.31 18.46 2.06
CA GLY A 61 1.67 18.91 3.28
C GLY A 61 2.31 18.29 4.53
N ALA A 62 2.56 16.97 4.50
CA ALA A 62 3.21 16.24 5.59
C ALA A 62 4.61 16.78 5.91
N CYS A 63 5.41 17.10 4.89
CA CYS A 63 6.76 17.64 5.05
C CYS A 63 6.82 19.17 5.19
N GLY A 64 5.72 19.90 5.00
CA GLY A 64 5.72 21.37 4.89
C GLY A 64 6.59 21.92 3.75
N GLY A 65 6.97 21.08 2.78
CA GLY A 65 8.10 21.36 1.88
C GLY A 65 8.40 20.25 0.87
N PRO A 66 9.59 20.25 0.24
CA PRO A 66 9.97 19.21 -0.70
C PRO A 66 10.11 17.83 -0.01
N TRP A 67 9.61 16.78 -0.65
CA TRP A 67 9.69 15.40 -0.18
C TRP A 67 10.65 14.59 -1.06
N ALA A 68 11.35 13.62 -0.47
CA ALA A 68 12.34 12.80 -1.16
C ALA A 68 11.75 11.47 -1.65
N ARG A 69 11.00 10.78 -0.79
CA ARG A 69 10.47 9.45 -1.10
C ARG A 69 9.09 9.24 -0.50
N VAL A 70 8.22 8.54 -1.22
CA VAL A 70 6.96 7.98 -0.70
C VAL A 70 6.97 6.48 -0.96
N GLU A 71 6.90 5.69 0.10
CA GLU A 71 6.80 4.24 0.06
C GLU A 71 5.38 3.82 0.43
N THR A 72 4.69 3.09 -0.44
CA THR A 72 3.36 2.54 -0.19
C THR A 72 3.46 1.03 -0.10
N GLN A 73 3.07 0.47 1.04
CA GLN A 73 3.17 -0.96 1.34
C GLN A 73 1.80 -1.56 1.63
N GLN A 74 1.52 -2.72 1.03
CA GLN A 74 0.34 -3.50 1.39
C GLN A 74 0.72 -4.62 2.36
N SER A 75 0.28 -4.49 3.61
CA SER A 75 0.47 -5.54 4.62
C SER A 75 -0.43 -6.75 4.36
N PHE A 76 -0.14 -7.89 5.02
CA PHE A 76 -1.02 -9.06 4.97
C PHE A 76 -2.43 -8.74 5.49
N LEU A 77 -2.54 -7.97 6.59
CA LEU A 77 -3.83 -7.55 7.14
C LEU A 77 -4.59 -6.67 6.14
N ASN A 78 -3.89 -5.80 5.43
CA ASN A 78 -4.47 -4.98 4.39
C ASN A 78 -5.04 -5.84 3.26
N GLY A 79 -4.27 -6.83 2.78
CA GLY A 79 -4.73 -7.80 1.79
C GLY A 79 -5.93 -8.62 2.26
N LEU A 80 -5.96 -9.05 3.53
CA LEU A 80 -7.09 -9.76 4.11
C LEU A 80 -8.34 -8.88 4.14
N VAL A 81 -8.21 -7.62 4.53
CA VAL A 81 -9.32 -6.66 4.55
C VAL A 81 -9.83 -6.37 3.14
N SER A 82 -8.93 -6.19 2.16
CA SER A 82 -9.31 -6.11 0.75
C SER A 82 -10.09 -7.33 0.30
N PHE A 83 -9.64 -8.53 0.66
CA PHE A 83 -10.34 -9.77 0.28
C PHE A 83 -11.74 -9.86 0.91
N LEU A 84 -11.86 -9.57 2.21
CA LEU A 84 -13.14 -9.61 2.94
C LEU A 84 -14.14 -8.59 2.41
N THR A 85 -13.66 -7.47 1.87
CA THR A 85 -14.49 -6.43 1.26
C THR A 85 -14.64 -6.60 -0.25
N LEU A 86 -14.25 -7.75 -0.80
CA LEU A 86 -14.30 -8.06 -2.24
C LEU A 86 -13.53 -7.04 -3.12
N GLY A 87 -12.50 -6.43 -2.56
CA GLY A 87 -11.66 -5.42 -3.21
C GLY A 87 -12.28 -4.02 -3.22
N ILE A 88 -13.45 -3.79 -2.61
CA ILE A 88 -14.05 -2.46 -2.56
C ILE A 88 -13.21 -1.52 -1.71
N TYR A 89 -12.70 -2.01 -0.58
CA TYR A 89 -11.89 -1.25 0.37
C TYR A 89 -10.51 -1.89 0.47
N ALA A 90 -9.50 -1.21 -0.08
CA ALA A 90 -8.13 -1.68 -0.12
C ALA A 90 -7.21 -0.73 0.68
N PRO A 91 -6.99 -0.99 1.97
CA PRO A 91 -6.09 -0.15 2.76
C PRO A 91 -4.62 -0.42 2.37
N HIS A 92 -3.78 0.60 2.46
CA HIS A 92 -2.34 0.56 2.25
C HIS A 92 -1.64 1.38 3.34
N GLU A 93 -0.45 0.97 3.73
CA GLU A 93 0.40 1.76 4.63
C GLU A 93 1.26 2.70 3.79
N VAL A 94 1.47 3.93 4.26
CA VAL A 94 2.25 4.93 3.52
C VAL A 94 3.35 5.50 4.41
N GLU A 95 4.57 5.51 3.90
CA GLU A 95 5.72 6.12 4.54
C GLU A 95 6.25 7.25 3.66
N ILE A 96 6.42 8.43 4.25
CA ILE A 96 6.85 9.65 3.57
C ILE A 96 8.19 10.06 4.15
N VAL A 97 9.21 10.11 3.31
CA VAL A 97 10.54 10.61 3.66
C VAL A 97 10.69 12.01 3.11
N CYS A 98 10.93 12.98 3.98
CA CYS A 98 11.12 14.37 3.58
C CYS A 98 12.51 14.61 2.99
N ALA A 99 12.68 15.64 2.17
CA ALA A 99 14.00 15.97 1.62
C ALA A 99 14.89 16.64 2.67
N ALA A 100 16.20 16.40 2.58
CA ALA A 100 17.21 17.07 3.37
C ALA A 100 17.16 18.57 3.07
N GLY A 101 16.85 19.38 4.10
CA GLY A 101 16.66 20.82 3.97
C GLY A 101 15.20 21.27 3.77
N ALA A 102 14.23 20.35 3.75
CA ALA A 102 12.85 20.72 4.03
C ALA A 102 12.77 21.14 5.50
N VAL A 103 12.55 22.44 5.73
CA VAL A 103 12.33 22.98 7.08
C VAL A 103 10.97 22.48 7.55
N GLU A 104 10.93 21.79 8.70
CA GLU A 104 9.69 21.51 9.44
C GLU A 104 9.05 22.83 9.87
N GLU A 105 8.22 23.41 9.01
CA GLU A 105 7.43 24.62 9.31
C GLU A 105 6.08 24.28 9.96
N ASN A 106 6.01 23.20 10.75
CA ASN A 106 4.82 22.88 11.55
C ASN A 106 5.17 22.44 12.98
N SER A 107 5.78 23.38 13.72
CA SER A 107 5.77 23.41 15.18
C SER A 107 5.42 24.84 15.60
N GLY A 108 4.12 25.12 15.72
CA GLY A 108 3.61 26.30 16.42
C GLY A 108 2.65 27.18 15.62
N THR A 109 1.35 26.97 15.78
CA THR A 109 0.46 27.90 16.52
C THR A 109 -0.85 27.22 16.91
#